data_AF-A0A7C0VBT6-F1
#
_entry.id   AF-A0A7C0VBT6-F1
#
_cell.length_a   1.000
_cell.length_b   1.000
_cell.length_c   1.000
_cell.angle_alpha   90.00
_cell.angle_beta   90.00
_cell.angle_gamma   90.00
#
_symmetry.space_group_name_H-M   'P 1'
#
loop_
_entity.id
_entity.type
_entity.pdbx_description
1 polymer ?
#
loop_
_entity_poly.entity_id
_entity_poly.type
_entity_poly.pdbx_seq_one_letter_code
_entity_poly.pdbx_strand_id
1 'polypeptide(L)'
;MILVVEDNPTIRLLIKKGLEKEGFEVVDVENGEAALEVIKDRVPELIISDVMMPRMDGFQLVKEIRKKFENPLLPFIFLTVKDEVDDYIKGYELGADDYLTKPFDMEKLLDKVKRRLKKASILKKISTGEVKEASLEELNILDIIELSRATGRRLEVEVEVEGEKGKVVVERGEVVESKIGEREGKSASSYIMTLKMGKIHIK
;
A
#
# COMPACT_ATOMS: atom_id res chain seq x y z
N MET A 1 11.62 -9.47 -4.82
CA MET A 1 11.93 -9.92 -3.44
C MET A 1 10.91 -9.36 -2.46
N ILE A 2 10.35 -10.22 -1.62
CA ILE A 2 9.54 -9.87 -0.44
C ILE A 2 10.42 -9.95 0.80
N LEU A 3 10.34 -8.96 1.69
CA LEU A 3 11.03 -8.97 2.98
C LEU A 3 10.06 -9.35 4.09
N VAL A 4 10.40 -10.39 4.87
CA VAL A 4 9.63 -10.83 6.03
C VAL A 4 10.40 -10.47 7.30
N VAL A 5 9.76 -9.76 8.22
CA VAL A 5 10.35 -9.30 9.48
C VAL A 5 9.50 -9.83 10.62
N GLU A 6 10.01 -10.82 11.35
CA GLU A 6 9.24 -11.53 12.37
C GLU A 6 10.23 -12.13 13.37
N ASP A 7 10.07 -11.90 14.66
CA ASP A 7 11.03 -12.39 15.67
C ASP A 7 10.85 -13.89 15.96
N ASN A 8 9.61 -14.40 15.90
CA ASN A 8 9.31 -15.81 16.06
C ASN A 8 9.82 -16.65 14.87
N PRO A 9 10.83 -17.52 15.06
CA PRO A 9 11.45 -18.27 13.97
C PRO A 9 10.49 -19.25 13.29
N THR A 10 9.50 -19.78 14.01
CA THR A 10 8.51 -20.70 13.47
C THR A 10 7.54 -19.98 12.53
N ILE A 11 7.02 -18.83 12.95
CA ILE A 11 6.12 -18.01 12.12
C ILE A 11 6.88 -17.47 10.90
N ARG A 12 8.10 -16.96 11.11
CA ARG A 12 8.95 -16.46 10.03
C ARG A 12 9.22 -17.52 8.97
N LEU A 13 9.58 -18.74 9.39
CA LEU A 13 9.81 -19.86 8.48
C LEU A 13 8.52 -20.27 7.74
N LEU A 14 7.38 -20.29 8.43
CA LEU A 14 6.07 -20.62 7.83
C LEU A 14 5.72 -19.63 6.70
N ILE A 15 5.83 -18.32 6.97
CA ILE A 15 5.56 -17.27 5.98
C ILE A 15 6.51 -17.41 4.79
N LYS A 16 7.81 -17.55 5.06
CA LYS A 16 8.84 -17.71 4.02
C LYS A 16 8.52 -18.88 3.10
N LYS A 17 8.32 -20.08 3.67
CA LYS A 17 7.98 -21.29 2.90
C LYS A 17 6.69 -21.14 2.12
N GLY A 18 5.67 -20.50 2.71
CA GLY A 18 4.39 -20.24 2.05
C GLY A 18 4.53 -19.35 0.82
N LEU A 19 5.33 -18.28 0.92
CA LEU A 19 5.60 -17.35 -0.19
C LEU A 19 6.51 -17.96 -1.26
N GLU A 20 7.58 -18.65 -0.87
CA GLU A 20 8.49 -19.33 -1.80
C GLU A 20 7.76 -20.39 -2.64
N LYS A 21 6.78 -21.09 -2.05
CA LYS A 21 5.94 -22.06 -2.77
C LYS A 21 5.12 -21.42 -3.90
N GLU A 22 4.76 -20.14 -3.74
CA GLU A 22 4.06 -19.36 -4.77
C GLU A 22 5.03 -18.71 -5.78
N GLY A 23 6.33 -19.00 -5.69
CA GLY A 23 7.36 -18.51 -6.61
C GLY A 23 7.94 -17.14 -6.24
N PHE A 24 7.64 -16.61 -5.05
CA PHE A 24 8.25 -15.37 -4.59
C PHE A 24 9.67 -15.61 -4.09
N GLU A 25 10.58 -14.68 -4.43
CA GLU A 25 11.88 -14.57 -3.78
C GLU A 25 11.70 -13.92 -2.41
N VAL A 26 12.13 -14.58 -1.34
CA VAL A 26 11.92 -14.13 0.04
C VAL A 26 13.25 -13.99 0.78
N VAL A 27 13.43 -12.83 1.41
CA VAL A 27 14.45 -12.62 2.46
C VAL A 27 13.71 -12.45 3.77
N ASP A 28 14.19 -13.11 4.82
CA ASP A 28 13.60 -13.03 6.15
C ASP A 28 14.63 -12.60 7.20
N VAL A 29 14.19 -11.78 8.14
CA VAL A 29 15.00 -11.24 9.24
C VAL A 29 14.17 -11.19 10.53
N GLU A 30 14.86 -11.12 11.66
CA GLU A 30 14.24 -11.29 12.98
C GLU A 30 13.80 -10.00 13.69
N ASN A 31 14.13 -8.81 13.17
CA ASN A 31 13.75 -7.53 13.76
C ASN A 31 13.91 -6.36 12.77
N GLY A 32 13.41 -5.18 13.16
CA GLY A 32 13.43 -3.99 12.31
C GLY A 32 14.83 -3.43 11.99
N GLU A 33 15.81 -3.55 12.90
CA GLU A 33 17.19 -3.10 12.60
C GLU A 33 17.80 -3.92 11.47
N ALA A 34 17.67 -5.25 11.54
CA ALA A 34 18.12 -6.15 10.48
C ALA A 34 17.40 -5.90 9.16
N ALA A 35 16.09 -5.57 9.21
CA ALA A 35 15.33 -5.20 8.03
C ALA A 35 15.90 -3.93 7.36
N LEU A 36 16.25 -2.90 8.13
CA LEU A 36 16.85 -1.69 7.59
C LEU A 36 18.21 -1.96 6.92
N GLU A 37 19.02 -2.88 7.45
CA GLU A 37 20.28 -3.27 6.79
C GLU A 37 20.03 -3.95 5.43
N VAL A 38 19.06 -4.87 5.36
CA VAL A 38 18.70 -5.53 4.08
C VAL A 38 18.18 -4.53 3.04
N ILE A 39 17.35 -3.57 3.46
CA ILE A 39 16.72 -2.61 2.54
C ILE A 39 17.76 -1.65 1.93
N LYS A 40 18.88 -1.36 2.63
CA LYS A 40 19.97 -0.53 2.07
C LYS A 40 20.57 -1.12 0.79
N ASP A 41 20.73 -2.44 0.75
CA ASP A 41 21.33 -3.13 -0.38
C ASP A 41 20.31 -3.35 -1.51
N ARG A 42 19.07 -3.71 -1.15
CA ARG A 42 18.01 -3.98 -2.12
C ARG A 42 16.64 -3.62 -1.56
N VAL A 43 16.03 -2.59 -2.15
CA VAL A 43 14.64 -2.20 -1.81
C VAL A 43 13.69 -3.34 -2.20
N PRO A 44 12.90 -3.89 -1.25
CA PRO A 44 11.95 -4.95 -1.54
C PRO A 44 10.76 -4.45 -2.35
N GLU A 45 9.97 -5.37 -2.89
CA GLU A 45 8.70 -5.05 -3.57
C GLU A 45 7.52 -5.01 -2.59
N LEU A 46 7.67 -5.63 -1.43
CA LEU A 46 6.69 -5.66 -0.35
C LEU A 46 7.40 -6.07 0.96
N ILE A 47 6.96 -5.49 2.08
CA ILE A 47 7.40 -5.86 3.42
C ILE A 47 6.22 -6.45 4.19
N ILE A 48 6.46 -7.58 4.86
CA ILE A 48 5.57 -8.15 5.86
C ILE A 48 6.31 -8.05 7.19
N SER A 49 5.74 -7.38 8.17
CA SER A 49 6.40 -7.18 9.47
C SER A 49 5.46 -7.51 10.60
N ASP A 50 5.94 -8.23 11.61
CA ASP A 50 5.31 -8.19 12.91
C ASP A 50 5.31 -6.77 13.47
N VAL A 51 4.31 -6.47 14.29
CA VAL A 51 4.22 -5.22 15.03
C VAL A 51 5.17 -5.28 16.22
N MET A 52 5.09 -6.33 17.03
CA MET A 52 5.85 -6.44 18.28
C MET A 52 7.12 -7.24 18.06
N MET A 53 8.27 -6.56 18.05
CA MET A 53 9.57 -7.20 17.89
C MET A 53 10.59 -6.58 18.85
N PRO A 54 11.62 -7.32 19.27
CA PRO A 54 12.72 -6.75 20.04
C PRO A 54 13.52 -5.74 19.21
N ARG A 55 14.21 -4.83 19.90
CA ARG A 55 15.10 -3.77 19.35
C ARG A 55 14.38 -2.67 18.59
N MET A 56 13.68 -3.03 17.50
CA MET A 56 12.90 -2.11 16.68
C MET A 56 11.58 -2.78 16.31
N ASP A 57 10.48 -2.17 16.76
CA ASP A 57 9.13 -2.62 16.47
C ASP A 57 8.71 -2.27 15.02
N GLY A 58 7.62 -2.87 14.56
CA GLY A 58 7.12 -2.67 13.20
C GLY A 58 6.72 -1.23 12.89
N PHE A 59 6.22 -0.48 13.88
CA PHE A 59 5.84 0.93 13.70
C PHE A 59 7.06 1.83 13.52
N GLN A 60 8.10 1.60 14.32
CA GLN A 60 9.39 2.27 14.18
C GLN A 60 10.01 1.94 12.83
N LEU A 61 9.96 0.67 12.41
CA LEU A 61 10.47 0.22 11.12
C LEU A 61 9.79 0.95 9.96
N VAL A 62 8.46 0.93 9.87
CA VAL A 62 7.75 1.60 8.77
C VAL A 62 8.03 3.11 8.77
N LYS A 63 8.08 3.75 9.94
CA LYS A 63 8.39 5.18 10.07
C LYS A 63 9.79 5.51 9.54
N GLU A 64 10.79 4.72 9.93
CA GLU A 64 12.16 4.88 9.44
C GLU A 64 12.24 4.62 7.93
N ILE A 65 11.47 3.65 7.42
CA ILE A 65 11.43 3.37 5.99
C ILE A 65 10.85 4.57 5.22
N ARG A 66 9.69 5.09 5.63
CA ARG A 66 9.04 6.24 4.99
C ARG A 66 9.90 7.50 5.07
N LYS A 67 10.73 7.64 6.09
CA LYS A 67 11.66 8.76 6.27
C LYS A 67 12.91 8.64 5.39
N LYS A 68 13.50 7.45 5.30
CA LYS A 68 14.82 7.23 4.67
C LYS A 68 14.73 6.85 3.20
N PHE A 69 13.68 6.15 2.80
CA PHE A 69 13.53 5.66 1.45
C PHE A 69 12.45 6.48 0.75
N GLU A 70 12.81 7.11 -0.37
CA GLU A 70 11.93 7.90 -1.24
C GLU A 70 10.89 7.03 -1.99
N ASN A 71 10.48 5.90 -1.40
CA ASN A 71 9.43 5.05 -1.92
C ASN A 71 8.24 5.01 -0.93
N PRO A 72 7.43 6.09 -0.89
CA PRO A 72 6.25 6.15 -0.03
C PRO A 72 5.18 5.12 -0.43
N LEU A 73 5.28 4.55 -1.64
CA LEU A 73 4.34 3.55 -2.18
C LEU A 73 4.81 2.10 -1.95
N LEU A 74 5.92 1.88 -1.23
CA LEU A 74 6.39 0.54 -0.90
C LEU A 74 5.36 -0.16 -0.01
N PRO A 75 4.70 -1.25 -0.47
CA PRO A 75 3.66 -1.91 0.30
C PRO A 75 4.19 -2.48 1.60
N PHE A 76 3.47 -2.20 2.69
CA PHE A 76 3.80 -2.67 4.04
C PHE A 76 2.59 -3.35 4.68
N ILE A 77 2.73 -4.64 5.01
CA ILE A 77 1.70 -5.45 5.68
C ILE A 77 2.13 -5.70 7.12
N PHE A 78 1.31 -5.28 8.07
CA PHE A 78 1.50 -5.61 9.48
C PHE A 78 0.90 -6.98 9.82
N LEU A 79 1.64 -7.77 10.60
CA LEU A 79 1.13 -8.89 11.37
C LEU A 79 0.93 -8.41 12.80
N THR A 80 -0.25 -8.61 13.37
CA THR A 80 -0.59 -8.07 14.71
C THR A 80 -1.35 -9.10 15.52
N VAL A 81 -1.26 -9.07 16.85
CA VAL A 81 -2.17 -9.84 17.72
C VAL A 81 -3.48 -9.08 17.87
N LYS A 82 -4.59 -9.80 18.12
CA LYS A 82 -5.91 -9.18 18.30
C LYS A 82 -5.90 -8.30 19.57
N ASP A 83 -6.67 -7.20 19.55
CA ASP A 83 -7.03 -6.30 20.66
C ASP A 83 -6.30 -4.96 20.84
N GLU A 84 -5.41 -4.55 19.92
CA GLU A 84 -4.88 -3.17 19.93
C GLU A 84 -5.56 -2.32 18.86
N VAL A 85 -6.77 -1.81 19.14
CA VAL A 85 -7.46 -0.83 18.26
C VAL A 85 -6.56 0.37 17.96
N ASP A 86 -5.72 0.74 18.93
CA ASP A 86 -4.72 1.79 18.78
C ASP A 86 -3.64 1.42 17.75
N ASP A 87 -3.29 0.15 17.58
CA ASP A 87 -2.31 -0.30 16.58
C ASP A 87 -2.83 -0.14 15.15
N TYR A 88 -4.12 -0.38 14.93
CA TYR A 88 -4.75 -0.18 13.63
C TYR A 88 -4.77 1.31 13.24
N ILE A 89 -5.13 2.18 14.18
CA ILE A 89 -5.16 3.63 13.97
C ILE A 89 -3.73 4.13 13.73
N LYS A 90 -2.80 3.76 14.62
CA LYS A 90 -1.41 4.20 14.57
C LYS A 90 -0.69 3.73 13.31
N GLY A 91 -0.83 2.48 12.91
CA GLY A 91 -0.17 2.03 11.68
C GLY A 91 -0.82 2.59 10.41
N TYR A 92 -2.13 2.91 10.42
CA TYR A 92 -2.79 3.55 9.28
C TYR A 92 -2.26 4.98 9.13
N GLU A 93 -2.12 5.71 10.24
CA GLU A 93 -1.47 7.02 10.28
C GLU A 93 0.00 6.98 9.86
N LEU A 94 0.69 5.87 10.13
CA LEU A 94 2.10 5.66 9.76
C LEU A 94 2.30 5.14 8.32
N GLY A 95 1.21 4.90 7.57
CA GLY A 95 1.26 4.52 6.15
C GLY A 95 1.42 3.01 5.92
N ALA A 96 0.82 2.18 6.78
CA ALA A 96 0.64 0.76 6.52
C ALA A 96 -0.50 0.53 5.52
N ASP A 97 -0.24 -0.34 4.56
CA ASP A 97 -1.18 -0.67 3.52
C ASP A 97 -2.24 -1.66 4.00
N ASP A 98 -1.85 -2.61 4.85
CA ASP A 98 -2.69 -3.73 5.26
C ASP A 98 -2.30 -4.30 6.64
N TYR A 99 -3.22 -5.05 7.22
CA TYR A 99 -3.03 -5.76 8.48
C TYR A 99 -3.53 -7.19 8.38
N LEU A 100 -2.88 -8.10 9.08
CA LEU A 100 -3.31 -9.47 9.26
C LEU A 100 -3.16 -9.88 10.72
N THR A 101 -4.28 -10.23 11.35
CA THR A 101 -4.30 -10.64 12.75
C THR A 101 -3.78 -12.07 12.92
N LYS A 102 -2.91 -12.30 13.90
CA LYS A 102 -2.44 -13.61 14.35
C LYS A 102 -3.48 -14.26 15.30
N PRO A 103 -3.72 -15.58 15.20
CA PRO A 103 -3.25 -16.49 14.16
C PRO A 103 -3.97 -16.24 12.83
N PHE A 104 -3.28 -16.47 11.71
CA PHE A 104 -3.81 -16.27 10.37
C PHE A 104 -3.67 -17.49 9.47
N ASP A 105 -4.53 -17.55 8.46
CA ASP A 105 -4.42 -18.52 7.37
C ASP A 105 -3.40 -18.03 6.34
N MET A 106 -2.50 -18.89 5.91
CA MET A 106 -1.48 -18.54 4.90
C MET A 106 -2.13 -18.06 3.59
N GLU A 107 -3.27 -18.63 3.21
CA GLU A 107 -4.04 -18.20 2.02
C GLU A 107 -4.46 -16.71 2.12
N LYS A 108 -4.94 -16.26 3.29
CA LYS A 108 -5.29 -14.86 3.52
C LYS A 108 -4.10 -13.93 3.42
N LEU A 109 -2.92 -14.36 3.88
CA LEU A 109 -1.69 -13.59 3.72
C LEU A 109 -1.30 -13.49 2.23
N LEU A 110 -1.36 -14.60 1.50
CA LEU A 110 -1.05 -14.64 0.07
C LEU A 110 -1.97 -13.73 -0.75
N ASP A 111 -3.27 -13.71 -0.45
CA ASP A 111 -4.23 -12.84 -1.12
C ASP A 111 -3.89 -11.36 -0.90
N LYS A 112 -3.54 -10.98 0.34
CA LYS A 112 -3.10 -9.62 0.64
C LYS A 112 -1.81 -9.27 -0.10
N VAL A 113 -0.82 -10.16 -0.08
CA VAL A 113 0.46 -9.98 -0.80
C VAL A 113 0.22 -9.77 -2.30
N LYS A 114 -0.53 -10.67 -2.95
CA LYS A 114 -0.84 -10.59 -4.39
C LYS A 114 -1.57 -9.30 -4.73
N ARG A 115 -2.57 -8.92 -3.93
CA ARG A 115 -3.32 -7.67 -4.12
C ARG A 115 -2.41 -6.44 -4.02
N ARG A 116 -1.52 -6.41 -3.02
CA ARG A 116 -0.63 -5.26 -2.78
C ARG A 116 0.47 -5.15 -3.84
N LEU A 117 1.08 -6.26 -4.25
CA LEU A 117 2.03 -6.27 -5.36
C LEU A 117 1.37 -5.83 -6.68
N LYS A 118 0.16 -6.29 -6.97
CA LYS A 118 -0.59 -5.87 -8.16
C LYS A 118 -0.83 -4.35 -8.15
N LYS A 119 -1.33 -3.80 -7.04
CA LYS A 119 -1.54 -2.35 -6.88
C LYS A 119 -0.24 -1.56 -7.05
N ALA A 120 0.84 -1.97 -6.40
CA ALA A 120 2.14 -1.29 -6.51
C ALA A 120 2.69 -1.33 -7.94
N SER A 121 2.49 -2.44 -8.66
CA SER A 121 2.85 -2.54 -10.08
C SER A 121 2.07 -1.55 -10.95
N ILE A 122 0.76 -1.42 -10.74
CA ILE A 122 -0.09 -0.45 -11.46
C ILE A 122 0.38 0.97 -11.16
N LEU A 123 0.56 1.32 -9.89
CA LEU A 123 1.03 2.65 -9.46
C LEU A 123 2.39 3.02 -10.07
N LYS A 124 3.34 2.08 -10.11
CA LYS A 124 4.66 2.28 -10.75
C LYS A 124 4.54 2.50 -12.26
N LYS A 125 3.61 1.81 -12.93
CA LYS A 125 3.36 2.01 -14.36
C LYS A 125 2.67 3.35 -14.64
N ILE A 126 1.80 3.82 -13.75
CA ILE A 126 1.19 5.16 -13.86
C ILE A 126 2.25 6.24 -13.61
N SER A 127 3.12 6.05 -12.62
CA SER A 127 4.18 7.02 -12.28
C SER A 127 5.19 7.21 -13.43
N THR A 128 5.39 6.19 -14.25
CA THR A 128 6.24 6.21 -15.46
C THR A 128 5.48 6.54 -16.74
N GLY A 129 4.14 6.59 -16.70
CA GLY A 129 3.29 6.88 -17.85
C GLY A 129 3.03 5.69 -18.79
N GLU A 130 3.51 4.49 -18.44
CA GLU A 130 3.26 3.24 -19.18
C GLU A 130 1.79 2.82 -19.14
N VAL A 131 1.10 3.12 -18.03
CA VAL A 131 -0.33 2.86 -17.85
C VAL A 131 -1.04 4.19 -17.59
N LYS A 132 -2.12 4.41 -18.34
CA LYS A 132 -3.00 5.58 -18.17
C LYS A 132 -4.41 5.19 -17.76
N GLU A 133 -4.71 3.90 -17.65
CA GLU A 133 -6.05 3.42 -17.30
C GLU A 133 -5.96 2.34 -16.24
N ALA A 134 -6.89 2.38 -15.27
CA ALA A 134 -7.04 1.35 -14.26
C ALA A 134 -8.51 1.20 -13.85
N SER A 135 -8.83 0.07 -13.25
CA SER A 135 -10.15 -0.21 -12.68
C SER A 135 -10.24 0.33 -11.25
N LEU A 136 -11.38 0.89 -10.85
CA LEU A 136 -11.60 1.38 -9.47
C LEU A 136 -11.56 0.24 -8.41
N GLU A 137 -11.73 -1.00 -8.84
CA GLU A 137 -11.57 -2.22 -8.05
C GLU A 137 -10.10 -2.50 -7.71
N GLU A 138 -9.17 -2.00 -8.53
CA GLU A 138 -7.72 -2.22 -8.38
C GLU A 138 -7.03 -1.00 -7.76
N LEU A 139 -7.49 0.20 -8.11
CA LEU A 139 -6.90 1.47 -7.73
C LEU A 139 -7.98 2.53 -7.47
N ASN A 140 -7.97 3.13 -6.28
CA ASN A 140 -8.94 4.16 -5.90
C ASN A 140 -8.30 5.56 -5.89
N ILE A 141 -9.10 6.60 -5.66
CA ILE A 141 -8.62 7.99 -5.66
C ILE A 141 -7.64 8.30 -4.52
N LEU A 142 -7.71 7.61 -3.37
CA LEU A 142 -6.72 7.80 -2.30
C LEU A 142 -5.33 7.35 -2.77
N ASP A 143 -5.24 6.25 -3.51
CA ASP A 143 -3.98 5.78 -4.09
C ASP A 143 -3.39 6.81 -5.09
N ILE A 144 -4.26 7.48 -5.87
CA ILE A 144 -3.85 8.58 -6.76
C ILE A 144 -3.34 9.80 -5.97
N ILE A 145 -3.99 10.11 -4.85
CA ILE A 145 -3.57 11.17 -3.95
C ILE A 145 -2.18 10.90 -3.40
N GLU A 146 -1.94 9.68 -2.91
CA GLU A 146 -0.64 9.24 -2.44
C GLU A 146 0.41 9.26 -3.55
N LEU A 147 0.07 8.82 -4.75
CA LEU A 147 0.96 8.88 -5.91
C LEU A 147 1.34 10.32 -6.28
N SER A 148 0.39 11.25 -6.28
CA SER A 148 0.66 12.67 -6.51
C SER A 148 1.58 13.26 -5.42
N ARG A 149 1.34 12.90 -4.16
CA ARG A 149 2.20 13.31 -3.03
C ARG A 149 3.62 12.78 -3.20
N ALA A 150 3.74 11.50 -3.55
CA ALA A 150 5.01 10.79 -3.72
C ALA A 150 5.86 11.34 -4.86
N THR A 151 5.21 11.65 -5.99
CA THR A 151 5.90 12.05 -7.22
C THR A 151 5.97 13.57 -7.41
N GLY A 152 5.23 14.34 -6.62
CA GLY A 152 5.03 15.77 -6.81
C GLY A 152 4.25 16.12 -8.08
N ARG A 153 3.77 15.12 -8.84
CA ARG A 153 3.07 15.33 -10.11
C ARG A 153 1.64 15.79 -9.87
N ARG A 154 1.19 16.73 -10.71
CA ARG A 154 -0.23 17.00 -10.91
C ARG A 154 -0.82 15.86 -11.74
N LEU A 155 -1.86 15.21 -11.22
CA LEU A 155 -2.53 14.09 -11.87
C LEU A 155 -3.99 14.49 -12.15
N GLU A 156 -4.38 14.47 -13.42
CA GLU A 156 -5.77 14.63 -13.81
C GLU A 156 -6.37 13.25 -14.05
N VAL A 157 -7.40 12.91 -13.29
CA VAL A 157 -8.06 11.61 -13.34
C VAL A 157 -9.50 11.79 -13.78
N GLU A 158 -9.83 11.23 -14.92
CA GLU A 158 -11.22 11.06 -15.35
C GLU A 158 -11.76 9.77 -14.75
N VAL A 159 -12.98 9.84 -14.23
CA VAL A 159 -13.67 8.72 -13.59
C VAL A 159 -14.93 8.42 -14.38
N GLU A 160 -15.19 7.16 -14.69
CA GLU A 160 -16.42 6.73 -15.35
C GLU A 160 -17.12 5.65 -14.52
N VAL A 161 -18.35 5.93 -14.08
CA VAL A 161 -19.19 5.02 -13.27
C VAL A 161 -20.63 5.07 -13.77
N GLU A 162 -21.21 3.90 -14.07
CA GLU A 162 -22.63 3.77 -14.45
C GLU A 162 -23.07 4.73 -15.60
N GLY A 163 -22.13 5.09 -16.49
CA GLY A 163 -22.37 6.02 -17.59
C GLY A 163 -22.20 7.51 -17.23
N GLU A 164 -22.03 7.84 -15.96
CA GLU A 164 -21.61 9.17 -15.51
C GLU A 164 -20.10 9.34 -15.61
N LYS A 165 -19.68 10.53 -16.05
CA LYS A 165 -18.27 10.92 -16.11
C LYS A 165 -17.98 11.99 -15.07
N GLY A 166 -16.83 11.84 -14.43
CA GLY A 166 -16.29 12.77 -13.47
C GLY A 166 -14.83 13.08 -13.75
N LYS A 167 -14.32 14.09 -13.08
CA LYS A 167 -12.92 14.50 -13.08
C LYS A 167 -12.49 14.76 -11.65
N VAL A 168 -11.28 14.33 -11.31
CA VAL A 168 -10.56 14.71 -10.09
C VAL A 168 -9.19 15.18 -10.51
N VAL A 169 -8.77 16.35 -10.04
CA VAL A 169 -7.39 16.81 -10.19
C VAL A 169 -6.72 16.83 -8.85
N VAL A 170 -5.57 16.16 -8.78
CA VAL A 170 -4.76 16.05 -7.59
C VAL A 170 -3.42 16.74 -7.84
N GLU A 171 -3.02 17.58 -6.89
CA GLU A 171 -1.71 18.23 -6.90
C GLU A 171 -1.10 18.17 -5.51
N ARG A 172 0.17 17.72 -5.41
CA ARG A 172 0.92 17.58 -4.15
C ARG A 172 0.16 16.78 -3.08
N GLY A 173 -0.65 15.80 -3.50
CA GLY A 173 -1.45 14.99 -2.59
C GLY A 173 -2.67 15.70 -2.01
N GLU A 174 -3.18 16.73 -2.68
CA GLU A 174 -4.44 17.39 -2.36
C GLU A 174 -5.36 17.40 -3.58
N VAL A 175 -6.66 17.19 -3.36
CA VAL A 175 -7.67 17.36 -4.42
C VAL A 175 -7.92 18.85 -4.60
N VAL A 176 -7.54 19.38 -5.76
CA VAL A 176 -7.67 20.81 -6.09
C VAL A 176 -8.87 21.10 -6.99
N GLU A 177 -9.39 20.08 -7.69
CA GLU A 177 -10.59 20.18 -8.51
C GLU A 177 -11.31 18.83 -8.50
N SER A 178 -12.65 18.84 -8.41
CA SER A 178 -13.44 17.63 -8.54
C SER A 178 -14.86 17.91 -9.02
N LYS A 179 -15.35 17.07 -9.93
CA LYS A 179 -16.71 17.16 -10.51
C LYS A 179 -17.20 15.78 -10.94
N ILE A 180 -18.48 15.49 -10.74
CA ILE A 180 -19.15 14.29 -11.29
C ILE A 180 -20.66 14.51 -11.32
N GLY A 181 -21.27 14.32 -12.49
CA GLY A 181 -22.66 14.72 -12.70
C GLY A 181 -22.88 16.20 -12.32
N GLU A 182 -23.84 16.45 -11.42
CA GLU A 182 -24.14 17.78 -10.88
C GLU A 182 -23.29 18.16 -9.64
N ARG A 183 -22.50 17.24 -9.09
CA ARG A 183 -21.67 17.48 -7.90
C ARG A 183 -20.37 18.18 -8.28
N GLU A 184 -19.96 19.15 -7.48
CA GLU A 184 -18.68 19.87 -7.63
C GLU A 184 -17.96 20.03 -6.28
N GLY A 185 -16.65 20.29 -6.35
CA GLY A 185 -15.79 20.50 -5.19
C GLY A 185 -15.86 19.34 -4.20
N LYS A 186 -15.87 19.65 -2.89
CA LYS A 186 -15.84 18.65 -1.82
C LYS A 186 -16.93 17.59 -1.92
N SER A 187 -18.13 17.95 -2.38
CA SER A 187 -19.23 17.02 -2.55
C SER A 187 -18.93 15.94 -3.60
N ALA A 188 -18.30 16.34 -4.71
CA ALA A 188 -17.85 15.44 -5.75
C ALA A 188 -16.69 14.57 -5.26
N SER A 189 -15.65 15.15 -4.65
CA SER A 189 -14.50 14.38 -4.18
C SER A 189 -14.90 13.31 -3.17
N SER A 190 -15.76 13.65 -2.20
CA SER A 190 -16.26 12.70 -1.20
C SER A 190 -17.05 11.56 -1.84
N TYR A 191 -17.91 11.85 -2.82
CA TYR A 191 -18.65 10.82 -3.54
C TYR A 191 -17.71 9.93 -4.36
N ILE A 192 -16.76 10.51 -5.10
CA ILE A 192 -15.84 9.72 -5.93
C ILE A 192 -14.97 8.79 -5.08
N MET A 193 -14.57 9.22 -3.88
CA MET A 193 -13.81 8.39 -2.93
C MET A 193 -14.58 7.17 -2.41
N THR A 194 -15.92 7.17 -2.45
CA THR A 194 -16.72 6.01 -2.02
C THR A 194 -16.93 4.97 -3.13
N LEU A 195 -16.67 5.33 -4.39
CA LEU A 195 -16.83 4.45 -5.54
C LEU A 195 -15.94 3.21 -5.42
N LYS A 196 -16.51 2.06 -5.77
CA LYS A 196 -15.84 0.75 -5.71
C LYS A 196 -15.66 0.08 -7.07
N MET A 197 -16.33 0.61 -8.09
CA MET A 197 -16.35 0.06 -9.44
C MET A 197 -16.36 1.18 -10.45
N GLY A 198 -15.86 0.88 -11.65
CA GLY A 198 -15.73 1.82 -12.74
C GLY A 198 -14.30 1.94 -13.23
N LYS A 199 -14.05 2.93 -14.10
CA LYS A 199 -12.75 3.13 -14.74
C LYS A 199 -12.17 4.47 -14.34
N ILE A 200 -10.84 4.50 -14.21
CA ILE A 200 -10.07 5.72 -14.10
C ILE A 200 -9.14 5.85 -15.29
N HIS A 201 -9.05 7.07 -15.83
CA HIS A 201 -8.10 7.45 -16.88
C HIS A 201 -7.24 8.61 -16.38
N ILE A 202 -5.91 8.41 -16.31
CA ILE A 202 -4.93 9.37 -15.84
C ILE A 202 -4.28 10.08 -17.04
N LYS A 203 -4.37 11.40 -17.09
CA LYS A 203 -3.75 12.26 -18.11
C LYS A 203 -2.36 12.75 -17.71
#